data_AF-A0A532DFW3-F1
#
_entry.id   AF-A0A532DFW3-F1
#
_cell.length_a   1.000
_cell.length_b   1.000
_cell.length_c   1.000
_cell.angle_alpha   90.00
_cell.angle_beta   90.00
_cell.angle_gamma   90.00
#
_symmetry.space_group_name_H-M   'P 1'
#
loop_
_entity.id
_entity.type
_entity.pdbx_description
1 polymer ?
#
loop_
_entity_poly.entity_id
_entity_poly.type
_entity_poly.pdbx_seq_one_letter_code
_entity_poly.pdbx_strand_id
1 'polypeptide(L)' 'MTLTAGRVVLLVLVCTLAGCHYYEEFRVLQGTADIKSEQAEIMRAYRLCLQKYEADPPGAKEHCAPYTQSLREIEIRSQR' A
#
# COMPACT_ATOMS: atom_id res chain seq x y z
N MET A 1 -45.63 20.40 11.86
CA MET A 1 -44.21 20.61 12.23
C MET A 1 -43.38 19.31 12.29
N THR A 2 -43.94 18.13 11.98
CA THR A 2 -43.23 16.83 12.01
C THR A 2 -42.48 16.48 10.73
N LEU A 3 -42.88 17.04 9.57
CA LEU A 3 -42.24 16.77 8.26
C LEU A 3 -40.79 17.28 8.15
N THR A 4 -40.45 18.36 8.84
CA THR A 4 -39.10 18.96 8.81
C THR A 4 -38.10 18.13 9.62
N ALA A 5 -38.52 17.61 10.78
CA ALA A 5 -37.69 16.75 11.63
C ALA A 5 -37.29 15.45 10.92
N GLY A 6 -38.23 14.79 10.25
CA GLY A 6 -37.94 13.55 9.49
C GLY A 6 -36.96 13.78 8.32
N ARG A 7 -37.05 14.93 7.64
CA ARG A 7 -36.11 15.29 6.56
C ARG A 7 -34.70 15.59 7.08
N VAL A 8 -34.58 16.23 8.23
CA VAL A 8 -33.28 16.52 8.85
C VAL A 8 -32.60 15.23 9.31
N VAL A 9 -33.34 14.32 9.95
CA VAL A 9 -32.81 13.01 10.38
C VAL A 9 -32.34 12.17 9.19
N LEU A 10 -33.11 12.18 8.10
CA LEU A 10 -32.74 11.47 6.87
C LEU A 10 -31.45 12.04 6.24
N LEU A 11 -31.31 13.37 6.18
CA LEU A 11 -30.11 14.02 5.65
C LEU A 11 -28.86 13.71 6.49
N VAL A 12 -28.98 13.71 7.82
CA VAL A 12 -27.87 13.36 8.70
C VAL A 12 -27.43 11.91 8.49
N LEU A 13 -28.38 10.96 8.40
CA LEU A 13 -28.10 9.55 8.12
C LEU A 13 -27.37 9.37 6.78
N VAL A 14 -27.83 10.03 5.71
CA VAL A 14 -27.19 9.96 4.38
C VAL A 14 -25.77 10.54 4.41
N CYS A 15 -25.55 11.67 5.09
CA CYS A 15 -24.22 12.26 5.23
C CYS A 15 -23.27 11.35 6.03
N THR A 16 -23.75 10.70 7.11
CA THR A 16 -22.92 9.77 7.89
C THR A 16 -22.55 8.51 7.12
N LEU A 17 -23.48 7.95 6.32
CA LEU A 17 -23.22 6.76 5.49
C LEU A 17 -22.24 7.06 4.35
N ALA A 18 -22.40 8.21 3.69
CA ALA A 18 -21.48 8.66 2.64
C ALA A 18 -20.08 8.96 3.19
N GLY A 19 -19.97 9.53 4.40
CA GLY A 19 -18.70 9.81 5.06
C GLY A 19 -17.90 8.56 5.43
N CYS A 20 -18.57 7.49 5.87
CA CYS A 20 -17.90 6.22 6.19
C CYS A 20 -17.29 5.55 4.95
N HIS A 21 -18.02 5.52 3.83
CA HIS A 21 -17.55 4.92 2.58
C HIS A 21 -16.29 5.65 2.05
N TYR A 22 -16.29 6.98 2.11
CA TYR A 22 -15.16 7.79 1.66
C TYR A 22 -13.90 7.57 2.54
N TYR A 23 -14.08 7.42 3.85
CA TYR A 23 -12.96 7.22 4.78
C TYR A 23 -12.31 5.83 4.61
N GLU A 24 -13.09 4.79 4.35
CA GLU A 24 -12.53 3.46 4.03
C GLU A 24 -11.74 3.47 2.73
N GLU A 25 -12.26 4.08 1.66
CA GLU A 25 -11.55 4.20 0.38
C GLU A 25 -10.24 4.97 0.53
N PHE A 26 -10.24 6.07 1.28
CA PHE A 26 -9.03 6.86 1.51
C PHE A 26 -7.94 6.07 2.26
N ARG A 27 -8.34 5.27 3.27
CA ARG A 27 -7.40 4.41 4.02
C ARG A 27 -6.81 3.30 3.16
N VAL A 28 -7.62 2.71 2.28
CA VAL A 28 -7.14 1.71 1.31
C VAL A 28 -6.13 2.36 0.36
N LEU A 29 -6.45 3.53 -0.19
CA LEU A 29 -5.54 4.28 -1.06
C LEU A 29 -4.21 4.60 -0.37
N GLN A 30 -4.25 5.11 0.86
CA GLN A 30 -3.04 5.44 1.62
C GLN A 30 -2.19 4.19 1.91
N GLY A 31 -2.80 3.10 2.38
CA GLY A 31 -2.09 1.84 2.63
C GLY A 31 -1.45 1.26 1.36
N THR A 32 -2.13 1.36 0.22
CA THR A 32 -1.55 0.90 -1.06
C THR A 32 -0.39 1.78 -1.54
N ALA A 33 -0.41 3.07 -1.24
CA ALA A 33 0.68 3.99 -1.57
C ALA A 33 1.93 3.69 -0.74
N ASP A 34 1.76 3.43 0.56
CA ASP A 34 2.85 3.08 1.47
C ASP A 34 3.54 1.78 1.01
N ILE A 35 2.77 0.72 0.73
CA ILE A 35 3.30 -0.55 0.22
C ILE A 35 4.09 -0.36 -1.09
N LYS A 36 3.57 0.46 -2.01
CA LYS A 36 4.25 0.75 -3.29
C LYS A 36 5.55 1.52 -3.08
N SER A 37 5.61 2.42 -2.10
CA SER A 37 6.83 3.15 -1.77
C SER A 37 7.91 2.22 -1.21
N GLU A 38 7.55 1.32 -0.28
CA GLU A 38 8.47 0.31 0.28
C GLU A 38 9.03 -0.61 -0.82
N GLN A 39 8.18 -1.09 -1.73
CA GLN A 39 8.63 -1.89 -2.88
C GLN A 39 9.58 -1.12 -3.79
N ALA A 40 9.29 0.16 -4.06
CA ALA A 40 10.13 0.98 -4.92
C ALA A 40 11.52 1.20 -4.32
N GLU A 41 11.62 1.41 -3.01
CA GLU A 41 12.90 1.55 -2.31
C GLU A 41 13.73 0.26 -2.34
N ILE A 42 13.10 -0.88 -2.06
CA ILE A 42 13.78 -2.18 -2.11
C ILE A 42 14.23 -2.53 -3.53
N MET A 43 13.40 -2.23 -4.54
CA MET A 43 13.80 -2.43 -5.94
C MET A 43 14.99 -1.55 -6.35
N ARG A 44 15.06 -0.29 -5.85
CA ARG A 44 16.23 0.56 -6.09
C ARG A 44 17.48 -0.02 -5.45
N ALA A 45 17.40 -0.44 -4.18
CA ALA A 45 18.52 -1.06 -3.47
C ALA A 45 18.99 -2.36 -4.17
N TYR A 46 18.04 -3.17 -4.64
CA TYR A 46 18.35 -4.39 -5.40
C TYR A 46 19.11 -4.09 -6.69
N ARG A 47 18.68 -3.09 -7.47
CA ARG A 47 19.39 -2.68 -8.71
C ARG A 47 20.80 -2.19 -8.41
N LEU A 48 20.98 -1.40 -7.36
CA LEU A 48 22.32 -0.94 -6.94
C LEU A 48 23.20 -2.11 -6.51
N CYS A 49 22.64 -3.10 -5.82
CA CYS A 49 23.35 -4.32 -5.47
C CYS A 49 23.80 -5.09 -6.72
N LEU A 50 22.91 -5.29 -7.69
CA LEU A 50 23.25 -5.96 -8.95
C LEU A 50 24.33 -5.20 -9.73
N GLN A 51 24.27 -3.88 -9.79
CA GLN A 51 25.31 -3.06 -10.42
C GLN A 51 26.68 -3.23 -9.73
N LYS A 52 26.70 -3.30 -8.39
CA LYS A 52 27.94 -3.49 -7.63
C LYS A 52 28.61 -4.85 -7.92
N TYR A 53 27.80 -5.88 -8.15
CA TYR A 53 28.27 -7.25 -8.41
C TYR A 53 28.10 -7.66 -9.89
N GLU A 54 28.02 -6.70 -10.81
CA GLU A 54 27.80 -6.98 -12.24
C GLU A 54 28.90 -7.89 -12.83
N ALA A 55 30.14 -7.70 -12.38
CA ALA A 55 31.29 -8.52 -12.75
C ALA A 55 31.41 -9.84 -11.96
N ASP A 56 30.57 -10.06 -10.95
CA ASP A 56 30.60 -11.24 -10.07
C ASP A 56 29.17 -11.81 -9.87
N PRO A 57 28.63 -12.55 -10.86
CA PRO A 57 27.30 -13.15 -10.79
C PRO A 57 27.06 -14.06 -9.56
N PRO A 58 28.00 -14.92 -9.10
CA PRO A 58 27.79 -15.70 -7.88
C PRO A 58 27.73 -14.80 -6.63
N GLY A 59 28.59 -13.78 -6.53
CA GLY A 59 28.51 -12.78 -5.45
C GLY A 59 27.21 -11.98 -5.47
N ALA A 60 26.70 -11.62 -6.65
CA ALA A 60 25.40 -10.97 -6.80
C ALA A 60 24.26 -11.85 -6.25
N LYS A 61 24.31 -13.16 -6.51
CA LYS A 61 23.29 -14.10 -6.03
C LYS A 61 23.29 -14.21 -4.51
N GLU A 62 24.46 -14.23 -3.88
CA GLU A 62 24.57 -14.31 -2.42
C GLU A 62 24.17 -12.99 -1.75
N HIS A 63 24.73 -11.87 -2.21
CA HIS A 63 24.58 -10.57 -1.57
C HIS A 63 23.26 -9.87 -1.91
N CYS A 64 22.68 -10.12 -3.08
CA CYS A 64 21.44 -9.47 -3.50
C CYS A 64 20.18 -10.33 -3.26
N ALA A 65 20.33 -11.62 -2.88
CA ALA A 65 19.19 -12.49 -2.53
C ALA A 65 18.27 -11.94 -1.43
N PRO A 66 18.76 -11.30 -0.36
CA PRO A 66 17.89 -10.77 0.70
C PRO A 66 16.83 -9.79 0.17
N TYR A 67 17.17 -8.95 -0.82
CA TYR A 67 16.21 -8.02 -1.41
C TYR A 67 15.07 -8.73 -2.14
N THR A 68 15.37 -9.82 -2.85
CA THR A 68 14.33 -10.63 -3.51
C THR A 68 13.41 -11.32 -2.49
N GLN A 69 13.95 -11.71 -1.34
CA GLN A 69 13.15 -12.24 -0.24
C GLN A 69 12.24 -11.16 0.36
N SER A 70 12.76 -9.97 0.64
CA SER A 70 11.95 -8.85 1.15
C SER A 70 10.83 -8.45 0.20
N LEU A 71 11.07 -8.42 -1.12
CA LEU A 71 10.03 -8.15 -2.12
C LEU A 71 8.90 -9.20 -2.06
N ARG A 72 9.26 -10.48 -1.91
CA ARG A 72 8.28 -11.58 -1.78
C ARG A 72 7.45 -11.47 -0.51
N GLU A 73 8.06 -11.10 0.61
CA GLU A 73 7.36 -10.92 1.88
C GLU A 73 6.34 -9.77 1.82
N ILE A 74 6.68 -8.68 1.14
CA ILE A 74 5.76 -7.55 0.92
C ILE A 74 4.60 -7.97 0.00
N GLU A 75 4.88 -8.73 -1.06
CA GLU A 75 3.84 -9.22 -1.96
C GLU A 75 2.83 -10.12 -1.21
N ILE A 76 3.31 -11.05 -0.39
CA ILE A 76 2.48 -11.91 0.47
C ILE A 76 1.64 -11.07 1.45
N ARG A 77 2.23 -10.03 2.05
CA ARG A 77 1.51 -9.12 2.97
C ARG A 77 0.42 -8.34 2.24
N SER A 78 0.66 -7.91 1.00
CA SER A 78 -0.31 -7.14 0.21
C SER A 78 -1.51 -7.96 -0.25
N GLN A 79 -1.39 -9.29 -0.30
CA GLN A 79 -2.44 -10.23 -0.72
C GLN A 79 -3.34 -10.69 0.44
N ARG A 80 -2.97 -10.39 1.70
CA ARG A 80 -3.72 -10.74 2.90
C ARG A 80 -4.58 -9.57 3.36
#